data_AF-A0AAP0GPS1-F1
#
_entry.id   AF-A0AAP0GPS1-F1
#
_cell.length_a   1.000
_cell.length_b   1.000
_cell.length_c   1.000
_cell.angle_alpha   90.00
_cell.angle_beta   90.00
_cell.angle_gamma   90.00
#
_symmetry.space_group_name_H-M   'P 1'
#
loop_
_entity.id
_entity.type
_entity.pdbx_description
1 polymer ?
#
loop_
_entity_poly.entity_id
_entity_poly.type
_entity_poly.pdbx_seq_one_letter_code
_entity_poly.pdbx_strand_id
1 'polypeptide(L)'
;MAKNTDKSTMEDENEDEEEEDDDSLQDPLVVYGYDIMLMILNRLDARSLASMLLVSRSWRAIASSDIIWSKKCEELWAGKAHLPRFLQTQGLSKLSAYSLSVQDGKRSRIMKEDLWDHAWEFHFKEEAPEYWRNLDPYWTGDHPPMRRYFHRDGTQTADSDDQVWGGHESCYSVVTSFMADGRMREHYVRINRWPQMHVSRRHDWGWEMSNHLYCYSSVPDAHMKGGTGPYLPII
;
A
#
# COMPACT_ATOMS: atom_id res chain seq x y z
N MET A 1 -21.97 -100.02 24.87
CA MET A 1 -21.23 -98.74 24.80
C MET A 1 -22.28 -97.62 24.86
N ALA A 2 -22.52 -97.06 26.05
CA ALA A 2 -22.26 -95.65 26.45
C ALA A 2 -23.18 -94.64 25.69
N LYS A 3 -24.14 -93.94 26.32
CA LYS A 3 -24.04 -92.64 27.08
C LYS A 3 -23.22 -91.59 26.30
N ASN A 4 -23.57 -90.32 26.09
CA ASN A 4 -24.32 -89.25 26.76
C ASN A 4 -24.53 -88.12 25.69
N THR A 5 -25.56 -87.25 25.68
CA THR A 5 -25.65 -85.93 26.39
C THR A 5 -24.37 -85.08 26.24
N ASP A 6 -24.33 -83.77 25.95
CA ASP A 6 -25.09 -82.57 26.36
C ASP A 6 -24.38 -81.41 25.56
N LYS A 7 -25.05 -80.38 25.02
CA LYS A 7 -25.29 -79.05 25.63
C LYS A 7 -24.07 -78.13 25.78
N SER A 8 -24.31 -76.85 25.49
CA SER A 8 -23.46 -75.66 25.75
C SER A 8 -22.33 -75.49 24.72
N THR A 9 -22.03 -74.30 24.17
CA THR A 9 -21.89 -72.97 24.81
C THR A 9 -22.07 -71.94 23.67
N MET A 10 -22.99 -70.97 23.74
CA MET A 10 -22.81 -69.63 24.33
C MET A 10 -21.48 -68.97 23.95
N GLU A 11 -21.58 -67.86 23.22
CA GLU A 11 -20.62 -66.75 22.95
C GLU A 11 -21.24 -66.10 21.68
N ASP A 12 -22.20 -65.17 21.76
CA ASP A 12 -22.15 -63.86 22.41
C ASP A 12 -20.81 -63.14 22.15
N GLU A 13 -20.45 -63.09 20.87
CA GLU A 13 -19.59 -62.03 20.37
C GLU A 13 -20.50 -60.81 20.14
N ASN A 14 -20.67 -60.04 21.23
CA ASN A 14 -20.87 -58.60 21.12
C ASN A 14 -19.68 -58.07 20.32
N GLU A 15 -19.86 -57.96 19.00
CA GLU A 15 -19.18 -56.94 18.25
C GLU A 15 -19.77 -55.61 18.75
N ASP A 16 -19.16 -55.12 19.84
CA ASP A 16 -19.14 -53.71 20.16
C ASP A 16 -18.58 -53.04 18.89
N GLU A 17 -19.49 -52.66 17.98
CA GLU A 17 -19.25 -51.58 17.05
C GLU A 17 -18.93 -50.37 17.93
N GLU A 18 -17.65 -50.23 18.27
CA GLU A 18 -17.06 -48.95 18.60
C GLU A 18 -17.42 -48.06 17.41
N GLU A 19 -18.53 -47.32 17.55
CA GLU A 19 -18.74 -46.09 16.81
C GLU A 19 -17.45 -45.31 17.02
N GLU A 20 -16.53 -45.42 16.06
CA GLU A 20 -15.43 -44.48 15.92
C GLU A 20 -16.12 -43.13 15.91
N ASP A 21 -16.06 -42.42 17.03
CA ASP A 21 -16.39 -41.01 17.14
C ASP A 21 -15.64 -40.34 15.99
N ASP A 22 -16.33 -40.15 14.86
CA ASP A 22 -15.98 -39.19 13.84
C ASP A 22 -15.99 -37.88 14.62
N ASP A 23 -14.80 -37.55 15.15
CA ASP A 23 -14.51 -36.38 15.96
C ASP A 23 -14.75 -35.20 15.04
N SER A 24 -16.05 -34.89 14.91
CA SER A 24 -16.59 -34.13 13.81
C SER A 24 -15.95 -32.77 13.96
N LEU A 25 -15.03 -32.45 13.06
CA LEU A 25 -14.33 -31.17 13.05
C LEU A 25 -15.37 -30.11 12.70
N GLN A 26 -16.14 -29.69 13.71
CA GLN A 26 -17.21 -28.72 13.58
C GLN A 26 -16.61 -27.39 13.18
N ASP A 27 -17.26 -26.69 12.24
CA ASP A 27 -16.83 -25.37 11.81
C ASP A 27 -16.76 -24.45 13.04
N PRO A 28 -15.58 -23.90 13.41
CA PRO A 28 -15.45 -23.06 14.59
C PRO A 28 -16.30 -21.80 14.49
N LEU A 29 -16.69 -21.37 13.28
CA LEU A 29 -17.65 -20.30 13.10
C LEU A 29 -19.07 -20.67 13.58
N VAL A 30 -19.47 -21.93 13.41
CA VAL A 30 -20.75 -22.42 13.94
C VAL A 30 -20.68 -22.59 15.45
N VAL A 31 -19.56 -23.10 15.97
CA VAL A 31 -19.36 -23.37 17.40
C VAL A 31 -19.23 -22.09 18.22
N TYR A 32 -18.34 -21.17 17.82
CA TYR A 32 -18.05 -19.95 18.59
C TYR A 32 -18.92 -18.76 18.22
N GLY A 33 -19.59 -18.81 17.06
CA GLY A 33 -20.42 -17.72 16.56
C GLY A 33 -19.62 -16.52 16.03
N TYR A 34 -20.37 -15.52 15.55
CA TYR A 34 -19.83 -14.39 14.80
C TYR A 34 -18.84 -13.53 15.61
N ASP A 35 -19.23 -13.14 16.82
CA ASP A 35 -18.46 -12.15 17.60
C ASP A 35 -17.11 -12.67 18.08
N ILE A 36 -17.06 -13.91 18.56
CA ILE A 36 -15.82 -14.54 19.01
C ILE A 36 -14.90 -14.78 17.81
N MET A 37 -15.44 -15.25 16.67
CA MET A 37 -14.65 -15.39 15.46
C MET A 37 -14.12 -14.05 14.95
N LEU A 38 -14.91 -12.99 15.01
CA LEU A 38 -14.45 -11.64 14.66
C LEU A 38 -13.26 -11.21 15.55
N MET A 39 -13.34 -11.46 16.86
CA MET A 39 -12.24 -11.18 17.80
C MET A 39 -10.97 -11.98 17.48
N ILE A 40 -11.12 -13.27 17.14
CA ILE A 40 -10.00 -14.15 16.76
C ILE A 40 -9.36 -13.66 15.45
N LEU A 41 -10.16 -13.46 14.40
CA LEU A 41 -9.66 -13.03 13.10
C LEU A 41 -8.99 -11.65 13.16
N ASN A 42 -9.47 -10.73 14.02
CA ASN A 42 -8.84 -9.42 14.21
C ASN A 42 -7.40 -9.49 14.75
N ARG A 43 -6.93 -10.65 15.23
CA ARG A 43 -5.54 -10.88 15.64
C ARG A 43 -4.63 -11.34 14.51
N LEU A 44 -5.19 -11.80 13.40
CA LEU A 44 -4.43 -12.30 12.26
C LEU A 44 -3.79 -11.15 11.45
N ASP A 45 -2.74 -11.48 10.70
CA ASP A 45 -2.16 -10.57 9.71
C ASP A 45 -3.01 -10.52 8.44
N ALA A 46 -2.81 -9.49 7.61
CA ALA A 46 -3.61 -9.28 6.41
C ALA A 46 -3.53 -10.46 5.42
N ARG A 47 -2.38 -11.15 5.36
CA ARG A 47 -2.20 -12.30 4.48
C ARG A 47 -3.06 -13.49 4.95
N SER A 48 -3.00 -13.85 6.23
CA SER A 48 -3.80 -14.95 6.76
C SER A 48 -5.30 -14.64 6.69
N LEU A 49 -5.70 -13.39 6.95
CA LEU A 49 -7.07 -12.93 6.74
C LEU A 49 -7.55 -13.07 5.30
N ALA A 50 -6.69 -12.73 4.33
CA ALA A 50 -7.03 -12.88 2.92
C ALA A 50 -7.26 -14.35 2.53
N SER A 51 -6.53 -15.29 3.13
CA SER A 51 -6.78 -16.72 2.95
C SER A 51 -8.14 -17.16 3.49
N MET A 52 -8.62 -16.58 4.60
CA MET A 52 -9.94 -16.90 5.18
C MET A 52 -11.11 -16.53 4.25
N LEU A 53 -10.92 -15.55 3.35
CA LEU A 53 -11.92 -15.17 2.34
C LEU A 53 -12.25 -16.31 1.37
N LEU A 54 -11.36 -17.30 1.24
CA LEU A 54 -11.45 -18.41 0.29
C LEU A 54 -12.05 -19.69 0.89
N VAL A 55 -12.29 -19.73 2.21
CA VAL A 55 -12.74 -20.93 2.91
C VAL A 55 -14.21 -21.26 2.58
N SER A 56 -15.12 -20.34 2.89
CA SER A 56 -16.55 -20.50 2.60
C SER A 56 -17.26 -19.14 2.53
N ARG A 57 -18.55 -19.13 2.16
CA ARG A 57 -19.35 -17.88 2.12
C ARG A 57 -19.49 -17.24 3.50
N SER A 58 -19.71 -18.05 4.54
CA SER A 58 -19.86 -17.57 5.93
C SER A 58 -18.55 -16.99 6.47
N TRP A 59 -17.43 -17.68 6.22
CA TRP A 59 -16.10 -17.19 6.58
C TRP A 59 -15.73 -15.91 5.83
N ARG A 60 -16.07 -15.83 4.54
CA ARG A 60 -15.86 -14.62 3.74
C ARG A 60 -16.63 -13.42 4.31
N ALA A 61 -17.87 -13.61 4.76
CA ALA A 61 -18.67 -12.54 5.33
C ALA A 61 -17.95 -11.89 6.54
N ILE A 62 -17.49 -12.70 7.49
CA ILE A 62 -16.72 -12.22 8.65
C ILE A 62 -15.34 -11.67 8.27
N ALA A 63 -14.58 -12.42 7.46
CA ALA A 63 -13.21 -12.05 7.11
C ALA A 63 -13.14 -10.80 6.23
N SER A 64 -14.25 -10.40 5.60
CA SER A 64 -14.39 -9.15 4.84
C SER A 64 -14.85 -7.95 5.67
N SER A 65 -15.09 -8.12 6.98
CA SER A 65 -15.63 -7.10 7.87
C SER A 65 -14.75 -5.84 7.93
N ASP A 66 -15.38 -4.68 7.73
CA ASP A 66 -14.71 -3.37 7.82
C ASP A 66 -14.15 -3.09 9.22
N ILE A 67 -14.66 -3.74 10.28
CA ILE A 67 -14.10 -3.64 11.63
C ILE A 67 -12.66 -4.17 11.65
N ILE A 68 -12.41 -5.32 11.02
CA ILE A 68 -11.07 -5.92 10.94
C ILE A 68 -10.20 -5.08 10.01
N TRP A 69 -10.70 -4.78 8.80
CA TRP A 69 -9.91 -4.12 7.77
C TRP A 69 -9.63 -2.64 8.07
N SER A 70 -10.43 -1.95 8.89
CA SER A 70 -10.10 -0.59 9.32
C SER A 70 -8.77 -0.57 10.08
N LYS A 71 -8.59 -1.49 11.03
CA LYS A 71 -7.34 -1.63 11.78
C LYS A 71 -6.17 -2.01 10.85
N LYS A 72 -6.42 -2.90 9.88
CA LYS A 72 -5.38 -3.27 8.89
C LYS A 72 -5.00 -2.11 7.97
N CYS A 73 -5.94 -1.25 7.61
CA CYS A 73 -5.64 -0.02 6.88
C CYS A 73 -4.81 0.93 7.73
N GLU A 74 -5.14 1.15 9.00
CA GLU A 74 -4.34 1.98 9.92
C GLU A 74 -2.91 1.45 10.05
N GLU A 75 -2.75 0.15 10.28
CA GLU A 75 -1.44 -0.52 10.33
C GLU A 75 -0.65 -0.35 9.01
N LEU A 76 -1.32 -0.49 7.86
CA LEU A 76 -0.69 -0.38 6.54
C LEU A 76 -0.29 1.06 6.18
N TRP A 77 -1.14 2.03 6.54
CA TRP A 77 -0.98 3.44 6.21
C TRP A 77 -0.07 4.16 7.19
N ALA A 78 0.27 3.56 8.33
CA ALA A 78 1.25 4.08 9.26
C ALA A 78 2.59 4.39 8.56
N GLY A 79 3.04 5.64 8.69
CA GLY A 79 4.29 6.12 8.10
C GLY A 79 4.27 6.24 6.57
N LYS A 80 3.10 6.21 5.92
CA LYS A 80 2.99 6.47 4.48
C LYS A 80 2.88 7.97 4.19
N ALA A 81 3.57 8.42 3.16
CA ALA A 81 3.57 9.81 2.70
C ALA A 81 2.25 10.17 2.03
N HIS A 82 1.80 9.32 1.09
CA HIS A 82 0.67 9.59 0.21
C HIS A 82 -0.24 8.38 0.07
N LEU A 83 -1.55 8.65 0.00
CA LEU A 83 -2.57 7.68 -0.36
C LEU A 83 -3.23 8.05 -1.70
N PRO A 84 -3.78 7.07 -2.44
CA PRO A 84 -4.51 7.37 -3.67
C PRO A 84 -5.76 8.19 -3.42
N ARG A 85 -6.02 9.22 -4.25
CA ARG A 85 -7.21 10.08 -4.12
C ARG A 85 -8.55 9.35 -4.19
N PHE A 86 -8.63 8.21 -4.88
CA PHE A 86 -9.88 7.43 -4.91
C PHE A 86 -10.28 6.93 -3.51
N LEU A 87 -9.37 6.82 -2.54
CA LEU A 87 -9.72 6.46 -1.17
C LEU A 87 -10.55 7.53 -0.45
N GLN A 88 -10.56 8.76 -0.96
CA GLN A 88 -11.43 9.83 -0.46
C GLN A 88 -12.88 9.71 -0.98
N THR A 89 -13.15 8.80 -1.93
CA THR A 89 -14.50 8.56 -2.43
C THR A 89 -15.33 7.77 -1.41
N GLN A 90 -16.60 8.15 -1.25
CA GLN A 90 -17.51 7.46 -0.33
C GLN A 90 -17.91 6.07 -0.86
N GLY A 91 -18.11 5.12 0.06
CA GLY A 91 -18.67 3.79 -0.25
C GLY A 91 -17.65 2.69 -0.51
N LEU A 92 -16.34 2.96 -0.40
CA LEU A 92 -15.31 1.92 -0.45
C LEU A 92 -15.27 1.13 0.86
N SER A 93 -15.37 -0.21 0.76
CA SER A 93 -15.09 -1.08 1.89
C SER A 93 -13.61 -1.01 2.29
N LYS A 94 -13.31 -1.25 3.56
CA LYS A 94 -11.94 -1.18 4.09
C LYS A 94 -11.05 -2.27 3.49
N LEU A 95 -11.60 -3.44 3.18
CA LEU A 95 -10.88 -4.48 2.43
C LEU A 95 -10.46 -3.99 1.03
N SER A 96 -11.34 -3.28 0.33
CA SER A 96 -11.04 -2.72 -0.99
C SER A 96 -10.02 -1.60 -0.88
N ALA A 97 -10.18 -0.71 0.11
CA ALA A 97 -9.23 0.35 0.40
C ALA A 97 -7.82 -0.20 0.67
N TYR A 98 -7.70 -1.24 1.50
CA TYR A 98 -6.44 -1.93 1.77
C TYR A 98 -5.83 -2.48 0.47
N SER A 99 -6.61 -3.27 -0.28
CA SER A 99 -6.15 -3.94 -1.49
C SER A 99 -5.66 -2.95 -2.55
N LEU A 100 -6.42 -1.89 -2.78
CA LEU A 100 -6.08 -0.84 -3.72
C LEU A 100 -4.88 -0.01 -3.26
N SER A 101 -4.71 0.21 -1.95
CA SER A 101 -3.51 0.88 -1.40
C SER A 101 -2.24 0.06 -1.66
N VAL A 102 -2.29 -1.26 -1.44
CA VAL A 102 -1.16 -2.15 -1.71
C VAL A 102 -0.83 -2.18 -3.21
N GLN A 103 -1.83 -2.13 -4.08
CA GLN A 103 -1.63 -2.07 -5.53
C GLN A 103 -1.01 -0.72 -5.95
N ASP A 104 -1.51 0.41 -5.43
CA ASP A 104 -0.95 1.72 -5.75
C ASP A 104 0.50 1.87 -5.25
N GLY A 105 0.79 1.41 -4.02
CA GLY A 105 2.13 1.46 -3.45
C GLY A 105 3.19 0.66 -4.24
N LYS A 106 2.76 -0.19 -5.19
CA LYS A 106 3.64 -0.94 -6.11
C LYS A 106 3.75 -0.30 -7.49
N ARG A 107 3.10 0.84 -7.75
CA ARG A 107 3.19 1.54 -9.04
C ARG A 107 4.62 2.01 -9.29
N SER A 108 5.10 1.78 -10.50
CA SER A 108 6.38 2.31 -11.02
C SER A 108 6.18 3.50 -11.96
N ARG A 109 4.93 3.82 -12.31
CA ARG A 109 4.56 4.85 -13.28
C ARG A 109 3.89 6.01 -12.57
N ILE A 110 4.46 7.20 -12.69
CA ILE A 110 3.83 8.42 -12.16
C ILE A 110 2.79 8.96 -13.15
N MET A 111 1.72 9.52 -12.61
CA MET A 111 0.69 10.23 -13.38
C MET A 111 0.86 11.73 -13.18
N LYS A 112 0.19 12.54 -13.99
CA LYS A 112 0.32 14.00 -13.87
C LYS A 112 -0.29 14.49 -12.55
N GLU A 113 -1.32 13.81 -12.06
CA GLU A 113 -1.96 14.06 -10.79
C GLU A 113 -0.98 13.94 -9.63
N ASP A 114 -0.15 12.90 -9.61
CA ASP A 114 0.88 12.71 -8.59
C ASP A 114 1.89 13.88 -8.55
N LEU A 115 2.07 14.62 -9.66
CA LEU A 115 2.97 15.77 -9.69
C LEU A 115 2.37 16.98 -8.99
N TRP A 116 1.16 17.41 -9.38
CA TRP A 116 0.54 18.62 -8.83
C TRP A 116 -0.25 18.40 -7.54
N ASP A 117 -0.48 17.15 -7.15
CA ASP A 117 -1.14 16.83 -5.87
C ASP A 117 -0.19 17.01 -4.68
N HIS A 118 1.11 17.09 -4.91
CA HIS A 118 2.12 17.16 -3.85
C HIS A 118 3.08 18.33 -4.06
N ALA A 119 3.60 18.86 -2.94
CA ALA A 119 4.83 19.62 -2.96
C ALA A 119 6.02 18.68 -3.10
N TRP A 120 7.12 19.19 -3.66
CA TRP A 120 8.34 18.41 -3.88
C TRP A 120 9.54 19.11 -3.29
N GLU A 121 10.35 18.39 -2.53
CA GLU A 121 11.68 18.82 -2.15
C GLU A 121 12.65 18.59 -3.29
N PHE A 122 13.46 19.60 -3.59
CA PHE A 122 14.46 19.60 -4.65
C PHE A 122 15.85 19.79 -4.07
N HIS A 123 16.81 19.01 -4.56
CA HIS A 123 18.23 19.24 -4.30
C HIS A 123 19.08 18.77 -5.47
N PHE A 124 20.26 19.36 -5.61
CA PHE A 124 21.32 18.92 -6.50
C PHE A 124 22.09 17.75 -5.89
N LYS A 125 22.59 16.85 -6.73
CA LYS A 125 23.48 15.76 -6.33
C LYS A 125 24.93 16.21 -6.33
N GLU A 126 25.83 15.35 -5.84
CA GLU A 126 27.25 15.65 -5.70
C GLU A 126 27.91 16.00 -7.04
N GLU A 127 27.44 15.38 -8.13
CA GLU A 127 27.91 15.59 -9.49
C GLU A 127 27.52 16.96 -10.07
N ALA A 128 26.63 17.70 -9.40
CA ALA A 128 26.28 19.04 -9.83
C ALA A 128 27.45 20.02 -9.66
N PRO A 129 27.60 21.01 -10.56
CA PRO A 129 28.63 22.03 -10.44
C PRO A 129 28.59 22.71 -9.06
N GLU A 130 29.77 22.99 -8.51
CA GLU A 130 29.95 23.56 -7.17
C GLU A 130 29.13 24.85 -6.98
N TYR A 131 29.04 25.69 -8.01
CA TYR A 131 28.20 26.88 -7.99
C TYR A 131 26.75 26.60 -7.56
N TRP A 132 26.13 25.55 -8.11
CA TRP A 132 24.75 25.18 -7.79
C TRP A 132 24.63 24.56 -6.39
N ARG A 133 25.61 23.75 -5.99
CA ARG A 133 25.64 23.14 -4.64
C ARG A 133 25.79 24.20 -3.55
N ASN A 134 26.56 25.26 -3.80
CA ASN A 134 26.72 26.37 -2.86
C ASN A 134 25.44 27.23 -2.68
N LEU A 135 24.47 27.10 -3.59
CA LEU A 135 23.16 27.75 -3.50
C LEU A 135 22.09 26.81 -2.93
N ASP A 136 22.41 25.53 -2.72
CA ASP A 136 21.47 24.51 -2.33
C ASP A 136 21.52 24.28 -0.81
N PRO A 137 20.43 24.58 -0.07
CA PRO A 137 20.36 24.35 1.36
C PRO A 137 20.64 22.92 1.81
N TYR A 138 20.42 21.92 0.95
CA TYR A 138 20.76 20.53 1.24
C TYR A 138 22.26 20.35 1.49
N TRP A 139 23.11 21.09 0.77
CA TRP A 139 24.57 21.02 0.89
C TRP A 139 25.12 21.99 1.93
N THR A 140 24.53 23.18 2.05
CA THR A 140 25.01 24.19 3.00
C THR A 140 24.52 23.94 4.42
N GLY A 141 23.33 23.36 4.58
CA GLY A 141 22.70 23.09 5.87
C GLY A 141 22.09 24.33 6.55
N ASP A 142 22.05 25.47 5.86
CA ASP A 142 21.66 26.75 6.46
C ASP A 142 20.14 26.99 6.48
N HIS A 143 19.40 26.32 5.58
CA HIS A 143 17.98 26.55 5.34
C HIS A 143 17.21 25.24 5.09
N PRO A 144 15.86 25.25 5.16
CA PRO A 144 15.06 24.11 4.73
C PRO A 144 15.31 23.73 3.26
N PRO A 145 15.09 22.45 2.88
CA PRO A 145 15.21 22.04 1.48
C PRO A 145 14.31 22.85 0.56
N MET A 146 14.80 23.15 -0.65
CA MET A 146 14.06 23.92 -1.65
C MET A 146 12.77 23.20 -2.05
N ARG A 147 11.65 23.93 -2.18
CA ARG A 147 10.38 23.35 -2.62
C ARG A 147 10.04 23.70 -4.07
N ARG A 148 9.39 22.75 -4.73
CA ARG A 148 8.89 22.87 -6.10
C ARG A 148 7.43 22.47 -6.12
N TYR A 149 6.64 23.24 -6.86
CA TYR A 149 5.20 23.05 -6.97
C TYR A 149 4.86 22.88 -8.44
N PHE A 150 4.28 21.73 -8.78
CA PHE A 150 3.81 21.45 -10.14
C PHE A 150 2.36 21.88 -10.26
N HIS A 151 1.99 22.46 -11.39
CA HIS A 151 0.65 22.99 -11.61
C HIS A 151 -0.06 22.23 -12.73
N ARG A 152 -1.40 22.25 -12.69
CA ARG A 152 -2.25 21.53 -13.66
C ARG A 152 -2.09 22.00 -15.09
N ASP A 153 -1.71 23.26 -15.27
CA ASP A 153 -1.47 23.88 -16.58
C ASP A 153 -0.12 23.48 -17.21
N GLY A 154 0.68 22.67 -16.50
CA GLY A 154 2.00 22.24 -16.97
C GLY A 154 3.15 23.13 -16.51
N THR A 155 2.87 24.19 -15.74
CA THR A 155 3.91 25.05 -15.17
C THR A 155 4.46 24.50 -13.85
N GLN A 156 5.61 25.02 -13.43
CA GLN A 156 6.22 24.75 -12.14
C GLN A 156 6.62 26.07 -11.49
N THR A 157 6.47 26.17 -10.17
CA THR A 157 6.96 27.30 -9.37
C THR A 157 7.84 26.83 -8.20
N ALA A 158 8.50 27.77 -7.55
CA ALA A 158 9.30 27.57 -6.34
C ALA A 158 8.94 28.61 -5.27
N ASP A 159 9.53 28.49 -4.09
CA ASP A 159 9.42 29.50 -3.05
C ASP A 159 10.09 30.82 -3.49
N SER A 160 9.61 31.95 -2.96
CA SER A 160 10.04 33.29 -3.41
C SER A 160 11.49 33.64 -3.07
N ASP A 161 12.06 33.00 -2.06
CA ASP A 161 13.43 33.16 -1.58
C ASP A 161 14.40 32.16 -2.22
N ASP A 162 13.91 31.32 -3.14
CA ASP A 162 14.73 30.34 -3.84
C ASP A 162 15.68 31.00 -4.85
N GLN A 163 16.95 31.10 -4.45
CA GLN A 163 18.01 31.70 -5.25
C GLN A 163 18.38 30.87 -6.48
N VAL A 164 18.17 29.55 -6.45
CA VAL A 164 18.40 28.65 -7.59
C VAL A 164 17.33 28.85 -8.66
N TRP A 165 16.08 29.10 -8.24
CA TRP A 165 14.95 29.32 -9.14
C TRP A 165 15.06 30.63 -9.91
N GLY A 166 15.48 31.71 -9.24
CA GLY A 166 15.75 33.00 -9.87
C GLY A 166 14.56 33.63 -10.61
N GLY A 167 13.32 33.19 -10.32
CA GLY A 167 12.09 33.68 -10.96
C GLY A 167 11.85 33.16 -12.38
N HIS A 168 12.57 32.13 -12.83
CA HIS A 168 12.42 31.60 -14.18
C HIS A 168 11.09 30.86 -14.37
N GLU A 169 10.44 31.10 -15.52
CA GLU A 169 9.31 30.26 -15.94
C GLU A 169 9.80 28.84 -16.25
N SER A 170 9.02 27.85 -15.81
CA SER A 170 9.37 26.44 -15.98
C SER A 170 8.13 25.65 -16.33
N CYS A 171 8.27 24.76 -17.32
CA CYS A 171 7.23 23.84 -17.74
C CYS A 171 7.73 22.40 -17.59
N TYR A 172 6.83 21.50 -17.21
CA TYR A 172 7.13 20.08 -17.11
C TYR A 172 6.33 19.24 -18.11
N SER A 173 6.86 18.06 -18.42
CA SER A 173 6.19 17.08 -19.24
C SER A 173 6.42 15.67 -18.70
N VAL A 174 5.38 14.84 -18.78
CA VAL A 174 5.45 13.39 -18.55
C VAL A 174 5.50 12.71 -19.91
N VAL A 175 6.62 12.06 -20.22
CA VAL A 175 6.80 11.35 -21.49
C VAL A 175 6.65 9.85 -21.24
N THR A 176 5.83 9.20 -22.05
CA THR A 176 5.67 7.74 -22.04
C THR A 176 5.78 7.23 -23.47
N SER A 177 6.76 6.37 -23.73
CA SER A 177 6.96 5.73 -25.04
C SER A 177 6.71 4.23 -24.95
N PHE A 178 6.22 3.65 -26.04
CA PHE A 178 5.91 2.23 -26.15
C PHE A 178 6.70 1.62 -27.32
N MET A 179 7.05 0.35 -27.17
CA MET A 179 7.53 -0.50 -28.26
C MET A 179 6.37 -0.92 -29.16
N ALA A 180 6.68 -1.46 -30.34
CA ALA A 180 5.68 -1.91 -31.31
C ALA A 180 4.77 -3.04 -30.77
N ASP A 181 5.24 -3.79 -29.77
CA ASP A 181 4.49 -4.85 -29.09
C ASP A 181 3.65 -4.35 -27.89
N GLY A 182 3.57 -3.03 -27.70
CA GLY A 182 2.82 -2.42 -26.61
C GLY A 182 3.55 -2.40 -25.25
N ARG A 183 4.76 -2.97 -25.15
CA ARG A 183 5.57 -2.84 -23.92
C ARG A 183 6.07 -1.41 -23.77
N MET A 184 5.99 -0.89 -22.55
CA MET A 184 6.52 0.44 -22.25
C MET A 184 8.05 0.44 -22.40
N ARG A 185 8.55 1.40 -23.18
CA ARG A 185 9.99 1.57 -23.42
C ARG A 185 10.58 2.56 -22.42
N GLU A 186 9.98 3.74 -22.31
CA GLU A 186 10.44 4.79 -21.41
C GLU A 186 9.26 5.48 -20.74
N HIS A 187 9.45 5.86 -19.49
CA HIS A 187 8.54 6.71 -18.75
C HIS A 187 9.36 7.61 -17.84
N TYR A 188 9.30 8.91 -18.10
CA TYR A 188 10.13 9.89 -17.40
C TYR A 188 9.43 11.25 -17.28
N VAL A 189 9.93 12.05 -16.34
CA VAL A 189 9.53 13.45 -16.19
C VAL A 189 10.66 14.33 -16.68
N ARG A 190 10.32 15.41 -17.38
CA ARG A 190 11.30 16.40 -17.83
C ARG A 190 10.83 17.81 -17.52
N ILE A 191 11.74 18.63 -17.01
CA ILE A 191 11.54 20.05 -16.75
C ILE A 191 12.30 20.85 -17.81
N ASN A 192 11.61 21.70 -18.55
CA ASN A 192 12.18 22.49 -19.65
C ASN A 192 13.08 21.63 -20.56
N ARG A 193 14.32 22.06 -20.77
CA ARG A 193 15.36 21.36 -21.55
C ARG A 193 16.34 20.58 -20.68
N TRP A 194 16.15 20.54 -19.36
CA TRP A 194 17.01 19.81 -18.44
C TRP A 194 16.97 18.29 -18.69
N PRO A 195 17.95 17.52 -18.16
CA PRO A 195 18.00 16.07 -18.34
C PRO A 195 16.72 15.38 -17.82
N GLN A 196 16.33 14.30 -18.49
CA GLN A 196 15.19 13.49 -18.07
C GLN A 196 15.41 12.93 -16.66
N MET A 197 14.34 12.85 -15.88
CA MET A 197 14.32 12.22 -14.57
C MET A 197 13.61 10.89 -14.62
N HIS A 198 14.27 9.87 -14.08
CA HIS A 198 13.64 8.58 -13.83
C HIS A 198 12.82 8.66 -12.56
N VAL A 199 11.69 7.96 -12.55
CA VAL A 199 10.71 8.03 -11.48
C VAL A 199 10.65 6.70 -10.75
N SER A 200 10.61 6.74 -9.42
CA SER A 200 10.49 5.57 -8.57
C SER A 200 9.52 5.85 -7.42
N ARG A 201 8.92 4.78 -6.89
CA ARG A 201 8.10 4.85 -5.67
C ARG A 201 8.98 4.50 -4.48
N ARG A 202 8.91 5.32 -3.43
CA ARG A 202 9.61 5.13 -2.16
C ARG A 202 8.87 4.13 -1.25
N HIS A 203 9.56 3.59 -0.26
CA HIS A 203 8.99 2.63 0.70
C HIS A 203 7.82 3.21 1.53
N ASP A 204 7.84 4.51 1.78
CA ASP A 204 6.77 5.27 2.42
C ASP A 204 5.64 5.62 1.44
N TRP A 205 5.63 5.09 0.22
CA TRP A 205 4.69 5.45 -0.84
C TRP A 205 4.78 6.92 -1.28
N GLY A 206 5.88 7.61 -0.96
CA GLY A 206 6.29 8.81 -1.66
C GLY A 206 6.74 8.52 -3.09
N TRP A 207 6.92 9.57 -3.87
CA TRP A 207 7.56 9.54 -5.17
C TRP A 207 8.95 10.16 -5.10
N GLU A 208 9.87 9.61 -5.89
CA GLU A 208 11.17 10.21 -6.16
C GLU A 208 11.33 10.34 -7.68
N MET A 209 11.83 11.50 -8.13
CA MET A 209 12.24 11.73 -9.50
C MET A 209 13.70 12.17 -9.49
N SER A 210 14.60 11.43 -10.13
CA SER A 210 16.01 11.79 -10.10
C SER A 210 16.74 11.52 -11.40
N ASN A 211 17.83 12.25 -11.60
CA ASN A 211 18.81 12.00 -12.64
C ASN A 211 20.21 12.12 -12.04
N HIS A 212 21.25 12.27 -12.86
CA HIS A 212 22.62 12.39 -12.37
C HIS A 212 22.96 13.76 -11.75
N LEU A 213 22.14 14.79 -11.96
CA LEU A 213 22.41 16.15 -11.47
C LEU A 213 21.55 16.55 -10.27
N TYR A 214 20.30 16.10 -10.20
CA TYR A 214 19.35 16.54 -9.18
C TYR A 214 18.29 15.50 -8.88
N CYS A 215 17.58 15.73 -7.79
CA CYS A 215 16.55 14.87 -7.24
C CYS A 215 15.34 15.70 -6.77
N TYR A 216 14.16 15.14 -6.97
CA TYR A 216 12.90 15.60 -6.40
C TYR A 216 12.31 14.49 -5.54
N SER A 217 11.93 14.81 -4.32
CA SER A 217 11.22 13.90 -3.41
C SER A 217 9.86 14.50 -3.03
N SER A 218 8.78 13.74 -3.20
CA SER A 218 7.44 14.23 -2.83
C SER A 218 7.36 14.40 -1.31
N VAL A 219 6.82 15.53 -0.85
CA VAL A 219 6.71 15.87 0.57
C VAL A 219 5.43 15.26 1.16
N PRO A 220 5.49 14.55 2.29
CA PRO A 220 4.30 14.08 3.00
C PRO A 220 3.35 15.23 3.35
N ASP A 221 2.07 15.09 3.02
CA ASP A 221 1.09 16.18 3.07
C ASP A 221 -0.10 15.89 4.01
N ALA A 222 0.01 14.88 4.89
CA ALA A 222 -1.07 14.49 5.82
C ALA A 222 -1.59 15.63 6.72
N HIS A 223 -0.74 16.62 7.00
CA HIS A 223 -1.07 17.80 7.81
C HIS A 223 -1.74 18.92 7.00
N MET A 224 -1.72 18.83 5.66
CA MET A 224 -2.24 19.86 4.77
C MET A 224 -3.72 19.62 4.47
N LYS A 225 -4.51 20.69 4.43
CA LYS A 225 -5.92 20.60 4.06
C LYS A 225 -6.03 20.12 2.61
N GLY A 226 -6.70 18.98 2.40
CA GLY A 226 -6.83 18.36 1.08
C GLY A 226 -5.61 17.57 0.63
N GLY A 227 -4.63 17.37 1.51
CA GLY A 227 -3.51 16.46 1.29
C GLY A 227 -3.99 15.02 1.13
N THR A 228 -3.11 14.20 0.56
CA THR A 228 -3.40 12.78 0.30
C THR A 228 -2.85 11.84 1.36
N GLY A 229 -2.00 12.34 2.25
CA GLY A 229 -1.40 11.56 3.31
C GLY A 229 -2.43 11.05 4.33
N PRO A 230 -2.14 9.92 4.99
CA PRO A 230 -3.04 9.35 5.98
C PRO A 230 -3.09 10.24 7.22
N TYR A 231 -4.29 10.75 7.53
CA TYR A 231 -4.55 11.38 8.82
C TYR A 231 -4.81 10.28 9.85
N LEU A 232 -3.76 9.86 10.55
CA LEU A 232 -3.89 8.94 11.69
C LEU A 232 -3.98 9.79 12.96
N PRO A 233 -5.08 9.73 13.73
CA PRO A 233 -5.11 10.36 15.03
C PRO A 233 -3.99 9.78 15.89
N ILE A 234 -3.17 10.65 16.47
CA ILE A 234 -2.17 10.24 17.47
C ILE A 234 -2.98 9.74 18.67
N ILE A 235 -2.87 8.44 18.94
CA ILE A 235 -3.46 7.78 20.13
C ILE A 235 -2.58 8.09 21.33
#